data_AF-A0A939STG4-F1
#
_entry.id   AF-A0A939STG4-F1
#
_cell.length_a   1.000
_cell.length_b   1.000
_cell.length_c   1.000
_cell.angle_alpha   90.00
_cell.angle_beta   90.00
_cell.angle_gamma   90.00
#
_symmetry.space_group_name_H-M   'P 1'
#
loop_
_entity.id
_entity.type
_entity.pdbx_description
1 polymer ?
#
loop_
_entity_poly.entity_id
_entity_poly.type
_entity_poly.pdbx_seq_one_letter_code
_entity_poly.pdbx_strand_id
1 'polypeptide(L)'
;MESHRLTAHGTMVLTVKLGYAYGSKTPNIPDQGAYVALEQVLRARYPALHDLGIKHCWSGYVSGAYDFLPVLGAMGEKQIFSIPPVARAMDSHQSFIGLLLAKQINGRTPELLAALHHKTPSMLPEPLQWWHTVRVCGG
;
A
#
# COMPACT_ATOMS: atom_id res chain seq x y z
N MET A 1 -1.42 -8.33 -6.30
CA MET A 1 -0.02 -8.22 -5.78
C MET A 1 -0.02 -8.73 -4.35
N GLU A 2 0.93 -9.60 -3.99
CA GLU A 2 0.98 -10.37 -2.73
C GLU A 2 2.37 -10.24 -2.09
N SER A 3 2.44 -10.13 -0.76
CA SER A 3 3.68 -10.04 0.03
C SER A 3 3.62 -11.06 1.18
N HIS A 4 4.72 -11.77 1.43
CA HIS A 4 4.85 -12.75 2.51
C HIS A 4 6.13 -12.50 3.32
N ARG A 5 6.05 -12.60 4.64
CA ARG A 5 7.23 -12.59 5.52
C ARG A 5 7.07 -13.55 6.69
N LEU A 6 8.18 -14.13 7.13
CA LEU A 6 8.26 -14.86 8.39
C LEU A 6 8.56 -13.88 9.52
N THR A 7 7.91 -14.06 10.68
CA THR A 7 8.20 -13.29 11.89
C THR A 7 9.20 -14.04 12.77
N ALA A 8 9.83 -13.33 13.71
CA ALA A 8 10.70 -13.94 14.72
C ALA A 8 9.99 -14.99 15.61
N HIS A 9 8.66 -14.98 15.65
CA HIS A 9 7.85 -15.92 16.42
C HIS A 9 7.42 -17.17 15.62
N GLY A 10 8.02 -17.41 14.45
CA GLY A 10 7.68 -18.55 13.61
C GLY A 10 6.29 -18.47 12.98
N THR A 11 5.71 -17.27 12.89
CA THR A 11 4.42 -17.04 12.19
C THR A 11 4.67 -16.43 10.82
N MET A 12 3.75 -16.69 9.88
CA MET A 12 3.77 -16.06 8.56
C MET A 12 2.75 -14.92 8.50
N VAL A 13 3.15 -13.79 7.93
CA VAL A 13 2.23 -12.69 7.59
C VAL A 13 2.13 -12.64 6.08
N LEU A 14 0.89 -12.76 5.57
CA LEU A 14 0.54 -12.58 4.17
C LEU A 14 -0.23 -11.27 4.02
N THR A 15 0.08 -10.51 2.96
CA THR A 15 -0.67 -9.30 2.61
C THR A 15 -1.01 -9.33 1.13
N VAL A 16 -2.27 -9.08 0.83
CA VAL A 16 -2.76 -8.89 -0.53
C VAL A 16 -3.47 -7.56 -0.66
N LYS A 17 -3.52 -7.04 -1.87
CA LYS A 17 -4.38 -5.91 -2.19
C LYS A 17 -5.80 -6.40 -2.47
N LEU A 18 -6.78 -5.86 -1.74
CA LEU A 18 -8.20 -6.05 -2.01
C LEU A 18 -8.72 -4.95 -2.95
N GLY A 19 -9.77 -5.25 -3.70
CA GLY A 19 -10.30 -4.43 -4.78
C GLY A 19 -10.72 -3.01 -4.37
N TYR A 20 -10.95 -2.16 -5.37
CA TYR A 20 -11.37 -0.77 -5.18
C TYR A 20 -12.89 -0.63 -5.36
N ALA A 21 -13.57 -0.07 -4.36
CA ALA A 21 -15.00 0.17 -4.40
C ALA A 21 -15.33 1.43 -5.24
N TYR A 22 -16.37 1.34 -6.08
CA TYR A 22 -16.81 2.46 -6.92
C TYR A 22 -17.16 3.70 -6.09
N GLY A 23 -16.78 4.88 -6.62
CA GLY A 23 -17.11 6.17 -6.02
C GLY A 23 -16.19 6.57 -4.86
N SER A 24 -14.93 6.12 -4.86
CA SER A 24 -13.95 6.37 -3.80
C SER A 24 -14.46 6.02 -2.38
N LYS A 25 -15.39 5.07 -2.29
CA LYS A 25 -15.94 4.66 -0.99
C LYS A 25 -14.89 3.88 -0.22
N THR A 26 -14.79 4.18 1.07
CA THR A 26 -14.02 3.40 2.03
C THR A 26 -14.93 2.31 2.61
N PRO A 27 -14.90 1.06 2.09
CA PRO A 27 -15.69 -0.01 2.67
C PRO A 27 -15.24 -0.22 4.12
N ASN A 28 -16.18 -0.09 5.06
CA ASN A 28 -15.92 -0.26 6.49
C ASN A 28 -16.36 -1.64 7.01
N ILE A 29 -16.76 -2.54 6.09
CA ILE A 29 -17.21 -3.89 6.41
C ILE A 29 -16.18 -4.87 5.87
N PRO A 30 -15.65 -5.79 6.70
CA PRO A 30 -14.75 -6.83 6.24
C PRO A 30 -15.40 -7.71 5.16
N ASP A 31 -14.69 -7.90 4.04
CA ASP A 31 -15.11 -8.81 2.98
C ASP A 31 -14.72 -10.25 3.35
N GLN A 32 -15.69 -10.98 3.93
CA GLN A 32 -15.50 -12.37 4.35
C GLN A 32 -15.22 -13.30 3.16
N GLY A 33 -15.79 -13.00 1.98
CA GLY A 33 -15.55 -13.79 0.77
C GLY A 33 -14.10 -13.69 0.33
N ALA A 34 -13.54 -12.48 0.39
CA ALA A 34 -12.12 -12.27 0.12
C ALA A 34 -11.20 -12.98 1.11
N TYR A 35 -11.56 -13.03 2.40
CA TYR A 35 -10.77 -13.77 3.41
C TYR A 35 -10.78 -15.28 3.17
N VAL A 36 -11.92 -15.86 2.82
CA VAL A 36 -12.01 -17.29 2.45
C VAL A 36 -11.19 -17.59 1.20
N ALA A 37 -11.29 -16.73 0.18
CA ALA A 37 -10.50 -16.89 -1.05
C ALA A 37 -8.99 -16.82 -0.76
N LEU A 38 -8.57 -15.93 0.14
CA LEU A 38 -7.18 -15.83 0.56
C LEU A 38 -6.67 -17.06 1.28
N GLU A 39 -7.48 -17.61 2.17
CA GLU A 39 -7.16 -18.86 2.86
C GLU A 39 -6.97 -20.01 1.87
N GLN A 40 -7.86 -20.13 0.88
CA GLN A 40 -7.75 -21.16 -0.16
C GLN A 40 -6.47 -21.00 -0.98
N VAL A 41 -6.14 -19.78 -1.41
CA VAL A 41 -4.89 -19.50 -2.15
C VAL A 41 -3.66 -19.80 -1.30
N LEU A 42 -3.67 -19.45 -0.01
CA LEU A 42 -2.56 -19.71 0.91
C LEU A 42 -2.34 -21.21 1.09
N ARG A 43 -3.41 -21.99 1.30
CA ARG A 43 -3.34 -23.45 1.45
C ARG A 43 -2.88 -24.14 0.16
N ALA A 44 -3.36 -23.68 -0.99
CA ALA A 44 -2.93 -24.20 -2.29
C ALA A 44 -1.45 -23.91 -2.57
N ARG A 45 -0.96 -22.73 -2.16
CA ARG A 45 0.44 -22.32 -2.37
C ARG A 45 1.42 -22.97 -1.40
N TYR A 46 1.01 -23.17 -0.15
CA TYR A 46 1.85 -23.76 0.90
C TYR A 46 1.19 -24.99 1.51
N PRO A 47 1.17 -26.14 0.80
CA PRO A 47 0.51 -27.36 1.29
C PRO A 47 1.06 -27.85 2.64
N ALA A 48 2.35 -27.61 2.90
CA ALA A 48 2.99 -27.94 4.18
C ALA A 48 2.40 -27.18 5.38
N LEU A 49 1.67 -26.10 5.14
CA LEU A 49 1.04 -25.26 6.17
C LEU A 49 -0.47 -25.49 6.30
N HIS A 50 -1.03 -26.53 5.65
CA HIS A 50 -2.48 -26.75 5.59
C HIS A 50 -3.15 -26.93 6.96
N ASP A 51 -2.43 -27.47 7.95
CA ASP A 51 -2.91 -27.68 9.31
C ASP A 51 -2.80 -26.43 10.20
N LEU A 52 -2.17 -25.36 9.72
CA LEU A 52 -2.01 -24.13 10.49
C LEU A 52 -3.25 -23.24 10.37
N GLY A 53 -3.87 -22.94 11.51
CA GLY A 53 -4.99 -22.01 11.58
C GLY A 53 -4.59 -20.55 11.34
N ILE A 54 -5.48 -19.77 10.72
CA ILE A 54 -5.34 -18.32 10.62
C ILE A 54 -5.58 -17.70 12.01
N LYS A 55 -4.55 -17.08 12.58
CA LYS A 55 -4.64 -16.45 13.91
C LYS A 55 -5.37 -15.11 13.89
N HIS A 56 -5.06 -14.26 12.90
CA HIS A 56 -5.62 -12.92 12.76
C HIS A 56 -5.77 -12.56 11.28
N CYS A 57 -6.85 -11.88 10.93
CA CYS A 57 -7.08 -11.32 9.59
C CYS A 57 -7.58 -9.88 9.74
N TRP A 58 -7.04 -8.97 8.93
CA TRP A 58 -7.45 -7.57 8.91
C TRP A 58 -7.32 -7.01 7.50
N SER A 59 -8.02 -5.90 7.24
CA SER A 59 -7.87 -5.10 6.04
C SER A 59 -7.59 -3.65 6.44
N GLY A 60 -7.00 -2.90 5.52
CA GLY A 60 -6.67 -1.50 5.73
C GLY A 60 -6.62 -0.77 4.39
N TYR A 61 -6.68 0.56 4.46
CA TYR A 61 -6.58 1.39 3.27
C TYR A 61 -5.12 1.60 2.89
N VAL A 62 -4.86 1.52 1.60
CA VAL A 62 -3.54 1.83 1.02
C VAL A 62 -3.75 2.94 -0.01
N SER A 63 -2.98 4.02 0.11
CA SER A 63 -3.01 5.12 -0.85
C SER A 63 -1.87 4.97 -1.84
N GLY A 64 -2.14 5.04 -3.14
CA GLY A 64 -1.11 5.02 -4.17
C GLY A 64 -1.33 6.14 -5.18
N ALA A 65 -0.24 6.68 -5.71
CA ALA A 65 -0.27 7.57 -6.88
C ALA A 65 -0.38 6.75 -8.17
N TYR A 66 -0.92 7.34 -9.24
CA TYR A 66 -1.12 6.65 -10.51
C TYR A 66 0.18 6.31 -11.26
N ASP A 67 1.25 7.05 -10.98
CA ASP A 67 2.59 6.75 -11.50
C ASP A 67 3.36 5.73 -10.65
N PHE A 68 2.74 5.25 -9.56
CA PHE A 68 3.35 4.33 -8.58
C PHE A 68 4.67 4.87 -7.98
N LEU A 69 4.89 6.18 -8.01
CA LEU A 69 6.02 6.83 -7.38
C LEU A 69 5.62 7.37 -6.00
N PRO A 70 6.55 7.42 -5.02
CA PRO A 70 6.33 8.15 -3.78
C PRO A 70 6.14 9.63 -4.11
N VAL A 71 4.95 10.14 -3.83
CA VAL A 71 4.67 11.58 -3.98
C VAL A 71 5.17 12.31 -2.75
N LEU A 72 5.86 13.42 -2.96
CA LEU A 72 6.22 14.37 -1.92
C LEU A 72 5.64 15.71 -2.31
N GLY A 73 4.57 16.12 -1.64
CA GLY A 73 4.00 17.46 -1.77
C GLY A 73 4.23 18.27 -0.51
N ALA A 74 4.26 19.59 -0.65
CA ALA A 74 4.01 20.52 0.45
C ALA A 74 2.55 20.98 0.34
N MET A 75 1.76 20.80 1.41
CA MET A 75 0.38 21.28 1.44
C MET A 75 0.27 22.52 2.34
N GLY A 76 0.07 23.68 1.71
CA GLY A 76 -0.03 24.99 2.39
C GLY A 76 1.32 25.62 2.73
N GLU A 77 1.32 26.69 3.55
CA GLU A 77 2.55 27.39 4.01
C GLU A 77 3.46 26.52 4.89
N LYS A 78 2.92 25.42 5.44
CA LYS A 78 3.68 24.42 6.19
C LYS A 78 4.03 23.28 5.25
N GLN A 79 5.30 22.93 5.16
CA GLN A 79 5.82 21.81 4.36
C GLN A 79 5.33 20.46 4.93
N ILE A 80 4.05 20.14 4.74
CA ILE A 80 3.45 18.86 5.16
C ILE A 80 3.80 17.82 4.10
N PHE A 81 4.77 16.96 4.41
CA PHE A 81 5.15 15.85 3.57
C PHE A 81 4.12 14.72 3.68
N SER A 82 3.31 14.55 2.64
CA SER A 82 2.42 13.40 2.51
C SER A 82 2.99 12.46 1.46
N ILE A 83 3.35 11.24 1.89
CA ILE A 83 3.75 10.16 0.98
C ILE A 83 2.62 9.14 0.94
N PRO A 84 1.87 9.05 -0.17
CA PRO A 84 0.93 7.95 -0.34
C PRO A 84 1.74 6.64 -0.43
N PRO A 85 1.48 5.66 0.46
CA PRO A 85 2.22 4.40 0.45
C PRO A 85 1.94 3.57 -0.81
N VAL A 86 2.87 3.60 -1.77
CA VAL A 86 2.91 2.59 -2.83
C VAL A 86 3.12 1.23 -2.17
N ALA A 87 2.09 0.38 -2.25
CA ALA A 87 1.80 -0.85 -1.50
C ALA A 87 2.91 -1.91 -1.33
N ARG A 88 4.13 -1.68 -1.83
CA ARG A 88 5.28 -2.60 -1.65
C ARG A 88 6.63 -1.91 -1.49
N ALA A 89 6.81 -0.71 -2.04
CA ALA A 89 8.07 0.02 -1.91
C ALA A 89 8.26 0.58 -0.50
N MET A 90 7.16 0.92 0.19
CA MET A 90 7.27 1.55 1.51
C MET A 90 7.65 0.59 2.63
N ASP A 91 7.29 -0.69 2.61
CA ASP A 91 7.67 -1.59 3.72
C ASP A 91 9.19 -1.71 3.91
N SER A 92 9.94 -1.61 2.81
CA SER A 92 11.41 -1.58 2.85
C SER A 92 11.98 -0.15 2.86
N HIS A 93 11.28 0.82 2.29
CA HIS A 93 11.78 2.20 2.17
C HIS A 93 11.25 3.15 3.26
N GLN A 94 10.39 2.70 4.18
CA GLN A 94 9.79 3.52 5.24
C GLN A 94 10.85 4.21 6.10
N SER A 95 11.84 3.45 6.59
CA SER A 95 12.94 4.00 7.38
C SER A 95 13.80 4.98 6.58
N PHE A 96 14.02 4.67 5.30
CA PHE A 96 14.84 5.50 4.43
C PHE A 96 14.17 6.84 4.12
N ILE A 97 12.90 6.80 3.74
CA ILE A 97 12.10 7.98 3.47
C ILE A 97 11.92 8.81 4.76
N GLY A 98 11.67 8.15 5.90
CA GLY A 98 11.62 8.81 7.22
C GLY A 98 12.93 9.55 7.56
N LEU A 99 14.08 8.95 7.26
CA LEU A 99 15.38 9.61 7.43
C LEU A 99 15.54 10.84 6.52
N LEU A 100 15.13 10.74 5.25
CA LEU A 100 15.21 11.88 4.32
C LEU A 100 14.31 13.03 4.77
N LEU A 101 13.09 12.73 5.24
CA LEU A 101 12.18 13.71 5.81
C LEU A 101 12.75 14.36 7.08
N ALA A 102 13.32 13.57 7.99
CA ALA A 102 13.94 14.09 9.20
C ALA A 102 15.12 15.03 8.88
N LYS A 103 15.90 14.73 7.83
CA LYS A 103 16.95 15.63 7.34
C LYS A 103 16.36 16.94 6.78
N GLN A 104 15.26 16.87 6.02
CA GLN A 104 14.58 18.06 5.50
C GLN A 104 13.99 18.93 6.60
N ILE A 105 13.35 18.34 7.62
CA ILE A 105 12.81 19.07 8.78
C ILE A 105 13.94 19.77 9.55
N ASN A 106 15.13 19.15 9.63
CA ASN A 106 16.33 19.75 10.22
C ASN A 106 17.06 20.75 9.30
N GLY A 107 16.41 21.22 8.22
CA GLY A 107 16.93 22.25 7.33
C GLY A 107 17.98 21.78 6.32
N ARG A 108 18.20 20.47 6.17
CA ARG A 108 19.08 19.91 5.13
C ARG A 108 18.23 19.43 3.96
N THR A 109 18.54 19.80 2.73
CA THR A 109 17.83 19.28 1.56
C THR A 109 18.63 18.13 0.94
N PRO A 110 18.28 16.85 1.17
CA PRO A 110 18.99 15.75 0.55
C PRO A 110 18.75 15.75 -0.96
N GLU A 111 19.80 15.60 -1.78
CA GLU A 111 19.69 15.53 -3.24
C GLU A 111 18.69 14.45 -3.70
N LEU A 112 18.69 13.32 -3.01
CA LEU A 112 17.78 12.22 -3.31
C LEU A 112 16.30 12.56 -3.06
N LEU A 113 16.04 13.52 -2.17
CA LEU A 113 14.69 13.98 -1.91
C LEU A 113 14.20 14.90 -3.03
N ALA A 114 15.11 15.67 -3.65
CA ALA A 114 14.81 16.43 -4.87
C ALA A 114 14.49 15.50 -6.05
N ALA A 115 15.14 14.33 -6.14
CA ALA A 115 14.84 13.33 -7.18
C ALA A 115 13.44 12.70 -7.05
N LEU A 116 12.85 12.72 -5.86
CA LEU A 116 11.48 12.26 -5.62
C LEU A 116 10.44 13.36 -5.90
N HIS A 117 10.87 14.61 -6.07
CA HIS A 117 9.98 15.72 -6.38
C HIS A 117 9.59 15.66 -7.86
N HIS A 118 8.35 15.28 -8.13
CA HIS A 118 7.79 15.20 -9.48
C HIS A 118 6.36 15.74 -9.48
N LYS A 119 5.88 16.13 -10.67
CA LYS A 119 4.49 16.55 -10.84
C LYS A 119 3.58 15.34 -10.62
N THR A 120 2.83 15.36 -9.52
CA THR A 120 1.87 14.32 -9.21
C THR A 120 0.76 14.28 -10.27
N PRO A 121 0.44 13.10 -10.83
CA PRO A 121 -0.69 12.94 -11.73
C PRO A 121 -1.99 13.34 -11.03
N SER A 122 -2.84 14.10 -11.71
CA SER A 122 -4.18 14.43 -11.21
C SER A 122 -5.03 13.17 -11.08
N MET A 123 -5.89 13.13 -10.05
CA MET A 123 -6.90 12.06 -9.97
C MET A 123 -7.84 12.12 -11.18
N LEU A 124 -8.17 10.96 -11.75
CA LEU A 124 -9.18 10.85 -12.79
C LEU A 124 -10.57 11.00 -12.14
N PRO A 125 -11.55 11.62 -12.81
CA PRO A 125 -12.91 11.60 -12.31
C PRO A 125 -13.50 10.17 -12.35
N GLU A 126 -14.46 9.87 -11.48
CA GLU A 126 -15.28 8.67 -11.63
C GLU A 126 -16.14 8.79 -12.91
N PRO A 127 -16.33 7.71 -13.71
CA PRO A 127 -15.97 6.32 -13.43
C PRO A 127 -14.58 5.89 -13.93
N LEU A 128 -13.81 6.78 -14.56
CA LEU A 128 -12.51 6.44 -15.17
C LEU A 128 -11.50 5.95 -14.12
N GLN A 129 -11.52 6.54 -12.92
CA GLN A 129 -10.73 6.10 -11.77
C GLN A 129 -11.04 4.66 -11.37
N TRP A 130 -12.32 4.30 -11.23
CA TRP A 130 -12.72 2.94 -10.92
C TRP A 130 -12.28 1.94 -11.99
N TRP A 131 -12.51 2.22 -13.27
CA TRP A 131 -12.07 1.35 -14.37
C TRP A 131 -10.57 1.14 -14.41
N HIS A 132 -9.79 2.22 -14.30
CA HIS A 132 -8.34 2.12 -14.22
C HIS A 132 -7.92 1.24 -13.04
N THR A 133 -8.50 1.47 -11.86
CA THR A 133 -8.10 0.77 -10.64
C THR A 133 -8.48 -0.72 -10.67
N VAL A 134 -9.69 -1.09 -11.11
CA VAL A 134 -10.07 -2.51 -11.25
C VAL A 134 -9.16 -3.22 -12.24
N ARG A 135 -8.85 -2.58 -13.38
CA ARG A 135 -7.96 -3.17 -14.40
C ARG A 135 -6.52 -3.37 -13.91
N VAL A 136 -6.00 -2.43 -13.13
CA VAL A 136 -4.67 -2.52 -12.51
C VAL A 136 -4.63 -3.52 -11.35
N CYS A 137 -5.72 -3.66 -10.59
CA CYS A 137 -5.76 -4.53 -9.41
C CYS A 137 -6.05 -6.00 -9.73
N GLY A 138 -6.41 -6.31 -10.98
CA GLY A 138 -6.93 -7.62 -11.36
C GLY A 138 -8.42 -7.70 -11.02
N GLY A 139 -9.25 -7.78 -12.06
CA GLY A 139 -10.66 -8.11 -11.93
C GLY A 139 -10.86 -9.54 -11.48
#